data_AF-A0A9D2UY32-F1
#
_entry.id   AF-A0A9D2UY32-F1
#
_cell.length_a   1.000
_cell.length_b   1.000
_cell.length_c   1.000
_cell.angle_alpha   90.00
_cell.angle_beta   90.00
_cell.angle_gamma   90.00
#
_symmetry.space_group_name_H-M   'P 1'
#
loop_
_entity.id
_entity.type
_entity.pdbx_description
1 polymer ?
#
loop_
_entity_poly.entity_id
_entity_poly.type
_entity_poly.pdbx_seq_one_letter_code
_entity_poly.pdbx_strand_id
1 'polypeptide(L)'
;GMDLTHNPEFTTMEAYRAYSDLEGMKALAQGVIKAANAAIGNPEQIEYQGKTIDLSGEWPSRPMTDIVSEVLGREVTIDTPAEELAAEAKARGIEVKPEWTSGKLIAEIYDELGEDTIVNPTFVCDYPIEVSPLAKRFEDDPRLTHRFELVIAGHEYANAFSELNDPVDQAERFAAQMEEKAGGDEEAMEYDEDYVRALEYGMPPAGGIGIGIDRVVMLLTDSASIRDVLLFPHMKPEKGSKSGAAAAKAAQEAGAGAAYAPNKVPTIDYSKVAIEPLFADEVDFDTFSKSDFRAVKVKDCFAVPKSKKLLQFTLDDGTGEDRTILSGIHAYYEPEDLIGRTLVAITNLPPRKMMGVPSCGMIISAVHEETLEDGTTEERLNVLMVDDAIPAGAKLY
;
A
#
# COMPACT_ATOMS: atom_id res chain seq x y z
N GLY A 1 10.81 -11.06 -5.33
CA GLY A 1 12.25 -11.22 -5.67
C GLY A 1 12.58 -10.43 -6.92
N MET A 2 13.85 -10.31 -7.34
CA MET A 2 14.19 -9.69 -8.65
C MET A 2 14.42 -10.78 -9.70
N ASP A 3 13.70 -10.70 -10.82
CA ASP A 3 13.91 -11.58 -11.98
C ASP A 3 13.89 -10.77 -13.29
N LEU A 4 13.59 -11.43 -14.43
CA LEU A 4 13.56 -10.80 -15.75
C LEU A 4 12.33 -9.92 -15.98
N THR A 5 11.25 -10.12 -15.22
CA THR A 5 9.96 -9.44 -15.37
C THR A 5 9.53 -8.67 -14.11
N HIS A 6 10.27 -8.80 -13.00
CA HIS A 6 9.99 -8.13 -11.72
C HIS A 6 11.15 -7.23 -11.26
N ASN A 7 10.83 -5.96 -11.06
CA ASN A 7 11.68 -4.98 -10.38
C ASN A 7 11.00 -4.55 -9.06
N PRO A 8 11.74 -4.25 -7.97
CA PRO A 8 11.13 -3.90 -6.69
C PRO A 8 10.23 -2.65 -6.73
N GLU A 9 10.51 -1.75 -7.67
CA GLU A 9 9.68 -0.61 -8.01
C GLU A 9 9.29 -0.73 -9.48
N PHE A 10 8.02 -0.56 -9.79
CA PHE A 10 7.50 -0.69 -11.14
C PHE A 10 6.36 0.32 -11.36
N THR A 11 6.01 0.55 -12.62
CA THR A 11 4.98 1.48 -13.04
C THR A 11 3.69 0.71 -13.35
N THR A 12 2.63 1.02 -12.61
CA THR A 12 1.27 0.55 -12.89
C THR A 12 0.37 1.71 -13.28
N MET A 13 -0.60 1.46 -14.14
CA MET A 13 -1.75 2.32 -14.33
C MET A 13 -2.95 1.63 -13.72
N GLU A 14 -3.52 2.23 -12.67
CA GLU A 14 -4.83 1.85 -12.17
C GLU A 14 -5.92 2.79 -12.70
N ALA A 15 -7.06 2.21 -13.06
CA ALA A 15 -8.23 2.97 -13.49
C ALA A 15 -9.49 2.36 -12.89
N TYR A 16 -10.37 3.22 -12.38
CA TYR A 16 -11.67 2.86 -11.83
C TYR A 16 -12.77 3.62 -12.57
N ARG A 17 -13.82 2.91 -12.98
CA ARG A 17 -14.94 3.49 -13.71
C ARG A 17 -16.27 3.12 -13.06
N ALA A 18 -16.93 4.10 -12.47
CA ALA A 18 -18.29 3.95 -11.98
C ALA A 18 -19.27 3.59 -13.12
N TYR A 19 -20.25 2.76 -12.79
CA TYR A 19 -21.26 2.21 -13.68
C TYR A 19 -20.66 1.43 -14.86
N SER A 20 -19.59 0.69 -14.57
CA SER A 20 -18.90 -0.22 -15.50
C SER A 20 -18.71 -1.58 -14.84
N ASP A 21 -18.33 -2.56 -15.64
CA ASP A 21 -18.08 -3.95 -15.27
C ASP A 21 -16.81 -4.48 -15.97
N LEU A 22 -16.64 -5.80 -15.97
CA LEU A 22 -15.54 -6.47 -16.67
C LEU A 22 -15.47 -6.15 -18.16
N GLU A 23 -16.60 -6.06 -18.87
CA GLU A 23 -16.59 -5.78 -20.31
C GLU A 23 -16.05 -4.37 -20.59
N GLY A 24 -16.40 -3.42 -19.72
CA GLY A 24 -15.81 -2.09 -19.77
C GLY A 24 -14.29 -2.09 -19.51
N MET A 25 -13.81 -2.93 -18.59
CA MET A 25 -12.38 -3.06 -18.29
C MET A 25 -11.61 -3.78 -19.40
N LYS A 26 -12.20 -4.81 -20.05
CA LYS A 26 -11.65 -5.46 -21.25
C LYS A 26 -11.48 -4.45 -22.39
N ALA A 27 -12.52 -3.64 -22.65
CA ALA A 27 -12.48 -2.60 -23.66
C ALA A 27 -11.40 -1.54 -23.35
N LEU A 28 -11.20 -1.19 -22.07
CA LEU A 28 -10.14 -0.26 -21.66
C LEU A 28 -8.75 -0.85 -21.89
N ALA A 29 -8.49 -2.08 -21.42
CA ALA A 29 -7.22 -2.77 -21.58
C ALA A 29 -6.83 -2.89 -23.07
N GLN A 30 -7.78 -3.37 -23.88
CA GLN A 30 -7.60 -3.51 -25.32
C GLN A 30 -7.36 -2.16 -26.00
N GLY A 31 -8.13 -1.14 -25.63
CA GLY A 31 -8.00 0.21 -26.19
C GLY A 31 -6.65 0.86 -25.89
N VAL A 32 -6.19 0.77 -24.63
CA VAL A 32 -4.92 1.38 -24.19
C VAL A 32 -3.74 0.76 -24.92
N ILE A 33 -3.63 -0.57 -24.96
CA ILE A 33 -2.49 -1.26 -25.58
C ILE A 33 -2.48 -1.06 -27.09
N LYS A 34 -3.63 -1.16 -27.77
CA LYS A 34 -3.71 -0.89 -29.23
C LYS A 34 -3.38 0.54 -29.57
N ALA A 35 -3.87 1.51 -28.78
CA ALA A 35 -3.56 2.91 -28.99
C ALA A 35 -2.06 3.19 -28.79
N ALA A 36 -1.44 2.59 -27.78
CA ALA A 36 0.01 2.70 -27.56
C ALA A 36 0.80 2.10 -28.74
N ASN A 37 0.44 0.90 -29.21
CA ASN A 37 1.05 0.25 -30.38
C ASN A 37 0.93 1.12 -31.64
N ALA A 38 -0.25 1.67 -31.90
CA ALA A 38 -0.49 2.55 -33.04
C ALA A 38 0.30 3.87 -32.94
N ALA A 39 0.42 4.44 -31.74
CA ALA A 39 1.13 5.70 -31.52
C ALA A 39 2.63 5.61 -31.81
N ILE A 40 3.25 4.45 -31.58
CA ILE A 40 4.66 4.18 -31.92
C ILE A 40 4.84 3.71 -33.37
N GLY A 41 3.75 3.51 -34.12
CA GLY A 41 3.78 3.16 -35.54
C GLY A 41 4.05 1.68 -35.83
N ASN A 42 3.82 0.79 -34.86
CA ASN A 42 3.93 -0.64 -35.05
C ASN A 42 2.75 -1.19 -35.89
N PRO A 43 2.96 -2.27 -36.67
CA PRO A 43 1.85 -3.04 -37.23
C PRO A 43 1.00 -3.70 -36.13
N GLU A 44 -0.19 -4.16 -36.47
CA GLU A 44 -1.04 -4.91 -35.52
C GLU A 44 -0.47 -6.29 -35.18
N GLN A 45 0.33 -6.89 -36.08
CA GLN A 45 1.09 -8.10 -35.81
C GLN A 45 2.54 -7.74 -35.49
N ILE A 46 2.94 -7.90 -34.23
CA ILE A 46 4.28 -7.58 -33.74
C ILE A 46 5.09 -8.86 -33.51
N GLU A 47 6.42 -8.71 -33.46
CA GLU A 47 7.32 -9.77 -33.02
C GLU A 47 7.72 -9.48 -31.58
N TYR A 48 7.60 -10.48 -30.71
CA TYR A 48 8.03 -10.42 -29.32
C TYR A 48 8.75 -11.72 -28.96
N GLN A 49 10.05 -11.63 -28.72
CA GLN A 49 10.90 -12.75 -28.30
C GLN A 49 10.81 -13.96 -29.26
N GLY A 50 10.73 -13.69 -30.56
CA GLY A 50 10.60 -14.70 -31.62
C GLY A 50 9.21 -15.32 -31.76
N LYS A 51 8.21 -14.85 -31.00
CA LYS A 51 6.79 -15.17 -31.20
C LYS A 51 6.12 -14.05 -32.00
N THR A 52 5.25 -14.40 -32.95
CA THR A 52 4.36 -13.42 -33.59
C THR A 52 3.12 -13.22 -32.71
N ILE A 53 2.87 -11.98 -32.30
CA ILE A 53 1.72 -11.60 -31.47
C ILE A 53 0.75 -10.79 -32.33
N ASP A 54 -0.49 -11.25 -32.44
CA ASP A 54 -1.55 -10.54 -33.16
C ASP A 54 -2.38 -9.69 -32.20
N LEU A 55 -2.21 -8.38 -32.27
CA LEU A 55 -2.98 -7.41 -31.48
C LEU A 55 -4.27 -6.96 -32.18
N SER A 56 -4.58 -7.43 -33.39
CA SER A 56 -5.76 -7.02 -34.16
C SER A 56 -7.07 -7.63 -33.61
N GLY A 57 -8.21 -7.16 -34.12
CA GLY A 57 -9.52 -7.75 -33.83
C GLY A 57 -9.95 -7.64 -32.36
N GLU A 58 -10.94 -8.41 -31.92
CA GLU A 58 -11.32 -8.48 -30.51
C GLU A 58 -10.59 -9.66 -29.84
N TRP A 59 -10.11 -9.46 -28.62
CA TRP A 59 -9.38 -10.50 -27.90
C TRP A 59 -10.34 -11.47 -27.18
N PRO A 60 -10.11 -12.79 -27.26
CA PRO A 60 -11.02 -13.78 -26.68
C PRO A 60 -11.01 -13.70 -25.15
N SER A 61 -12.18 -13.96 -24.55
CA SER A 61 -12.29 -14.33 -23.14
C SER A 61 -12.27 -15.85 -23.01
N ARG A 62 -11.47 -16.38 -22.09
CA ARG A 62 -11.33 -17.82 -21.87
C ARG A 62 -11.42 -18.12 -20.37
N PRO A 63 -12.36 -18.97 -19.92
CA PRO A 63 -12.36 -19.47 -18.55
C PRO A 63 -11.04 -20.15 -18.20
N MET A 64 -10.52 -19.92 -16.99
CA MET A 64 -9.30 -20.58 -16.50
C MET A 64 -9.38 -22.11 -16.62
N THR A 65 -10.56 -22.68 -16.33
CA THR A 65 -10.82 -24.12 -16.43
C THR A 65 -10.63 -24.67 -17.84
N ASP A 66 -10.91 -23.90 -18.88
CA ASP A 66 -10.74 -24.33 -20.26
C ASP A 66 -9.24 -24.49 -20.59
N ILE A 67 -8.42 -23.56 -20.10
CA ILE A 67 -6.96 -23.59 -20.28
C ILE A 67 -6.37 -24.76 -19.50
N VAL A 68 -6.81 -24.96 -18.25
CA VAL A 68 -6.41 -26.11 -17.44
C VAL A 68 -6.83 -27.43 -18.09
N SER A 69 -8.02 -27.48 -18.68
CA SER A 69 -8.51 -28.67 -19.39
C SER A 69 -7.61 -29.04 -20.57
N GLU A 70 -7.15 -28.05 -21.33
CA GLU A 70 -6.25 -28.25 -22.46
C GLU A 70 -4.88 -28.80 -22.04
N VAL A 71 -4.28 -28.23 -20.99
CA VAL A 71 -2.94 -28.66 -20.53
C VAL A 71 -2.97 -30.01 -19.80
N LEU A 72 -4.09 -30.38 -19.18
CA LEU A 72 -4.28 -31.71 -18.60
C LEU A 72 -4.76 -32.74 -19.64
N GLY A 73 -5.28 -32.30 -20.78
CA GLY A 73 -5.80 -33.17 -21.85
C GLY A 73 -7.12 -33.85 -21.50
N ARG A 74 -7.89 -33.30 -20.54
CA ARG A 74 -9.21 -33.77 -20.11
C ARG A 74 -10.04 -32.60 -19.64
N GLU A 75 -11.36 -32.76 -19.62
CA GLU A 75 -12.26 -31.76 -19.05
C GLU A 75 -11.96 -31.58 -17.55
N VAL A 76 -11.80 -30.32 -17.16
CA VAL A 76 -11.68 -29.83 -15.79
C VAL A 76 -12.70 -28.71 -15.63
N THR A 77 -13.46 -28.79 -14.54
CA THR A 77 -14.42 -27.77 -14.13
C THR A 77 -14.23 -27.48 -12.64
N ILE A 78 -14.88 -26.45 -12.12
CA ILE A 78 -14.86 -26.14 -10.68
C ILE A 78 -15.42 -27.27 -9.81
N ASP A 79 -16.22 -28.18 -10.38
CA ASP A 79 -16.77 -29.37 -9.71
C ASP A 79 -15.80 -30.57 -9.71
N THR A 80 -14.66 -30.46 -10.40
CA THR A 80 -13.66 -31.53 -10.43
C THR A 80 -13.14 -31.76 -9.01
N PRO A 81 -13.12 -33.02 -8.51
CA PRO A 81 -12.71 -33.31 -7.14
C PRO A 81 -11.28 -32.84 -6.86
N ALA A 82 -11.08 -32.18 -5.71
CA ALA A 82 -9.77 -31.69 -5.28
C ALA A 82 -8.73 -32.81 -5.19
N GLU A 83 -9.12 -34.03 -4.82
CA GLU A 83 -8.22 -35.19 -4.77
C GLU A 83 -7.64 -35.53 -6.16
N GLU A 84 -8.47 -35.46 -7.21
CA GLU A 84 -8.03 -35.71 -8.59
C GLU A 84 -7.09 -34.61 -9.08
N LEU A 85 -7.44 -33.34 -8.82
CA LEU A 85 -6.59 -32.19 -9.17
C LEU A 85 -5.25 -32.23 -8.44
N ALA A 86 -5.25 -32.56 -7.15
CA ALA A 86 -4.05 -32.71 -6.34
C ALA A 86 -3.16 -33.85 -6.87
N ALA A 87 -3.73 -34.96 -7.34
CA ALA A 87 -2.98 -36.04 -7.95
C ALA A 87 -2.34 -35.60 -9.27
N GLU A 88 -3.06 -34.87 -10.11
CA GLU A 88 -2.57 -34.34 -11.39
C GLU A 88 -1.45 -33.30 -11.20
N ALA A 89 -1.61 -32.40 -10.23
CA ALA A 89 -0.61 -31.40 -9.86
C ALA A 89 0.68 -32.08 -9.35
N LYS A 90 0.56 -33.01 -8.39
CA LYS A 90 1.70 -33.78 -7.86
C LYS A 90 2.41 -34.59 -8.95
N ALA A 91 1.66 -35.19 -9.88
CA ALA A 91 2.24 -35.96 -10.99
C ALA A 91 3.11 -35.09 -11.92
N ARG A 92 2.90 -33.77 -11.93
CA ARG A 92 3.64 -32.78 -12.73
C ARG A 92 4.65 -31.99 -11.91
N GLY A 93 4.84 -32.32 -10.64
CA GLY A 93 5.82 -31.70 -9.77
C GLY A 93 5.37 -30.38 -9.13
N ILE A 94 4.09 -30.03 -9.23
CA ILE A 94 3.51 -28.85 -8.58
C ILE A 94 3.32 -29.15 -7.09
N GLU A 95 3.72 -28.22 -6.23
CA GLU A 95 3.51 -28.33 -4.79
C GLU A 95 2.00 -28.32 -4.49
N VAL A 96 1.56 -29.15 -3.55
CA VAL A 96 0.14 -29.19 -3.14
C VAL A 96 0.04 -29.23 -1.64
N LYS A 97 -0.74 -28.30 -1.09
CA LYS A 97 -1.03 -28.25 0.34
C LYS A 97 -2.36 -28.97 0.65
N PRO A 98 -2.46 -29.72 1.78
CA PRO A 98 -3.67 -30.46 2.15
C PRO A 98 -4.95 -29.62 2.27
N GLU A 99 -4.81 -28.34 2.61
CA GLU A 99 -5.89 -27.37 2.80
C GLU A 99 -6.44 -26.78 1.49
N TRP A 100 -5.78 -27.02 0.35
CA TRP A 100 -6.20 -26.46 -0.93
C TRP A 100 -7.46 -27.14 -1.46
N THR A 101 -8.45 -26.32 -1.81
CA THR A 101 -9.68 -26.72 -2.47
C THR A 101 -9.48 -26.86 -3.98
N SER A 102 -10.51 -27.34 -4.70
CA SER A 102 -10.49 -27.44 -6.16
C SER A 102 -10.15 -26.10 -6.83
N GLY A 103 -10.67 -24.99 -6.32
CA GLY A 103 -10.40 -23.65 -6.85
C GLY A 103 -8.91 -23.29 -6.79
N LYS A 104 -8.30 -23.41 -5.61
CA LYS A 104 -6.86 -23.13 -5.45
C LYS A 104 -5.99 -24.08 -6.29
N LEU A 105 -6.34 -25.36 -6.37
CA LEU A 105 -5.62 -26.33 -7.20
C LEU A 105 -5.72 -26.02 -8.71
N ILE A 106 -6.88 -25.58 -9.20
CA ILE A 106 -7.06 -25.17 -10.59
C ILE A 106 -6.18 -23.96 -10.89
N ALA A 107 -6.16 -22.95 -9.99
CA ALA A 107 -5.32 -21.77 -10.13
C ALA A 107 -3.83 -22.13 -10.20
N GLU A 108 -3.34 -22.97 -9.28
CA GLU A 108 -1.92 -23.38 -9.25
C GLU A 108 -1.52 -24.21 -10.50
N ILE A 109 -2.42 -25.05 -11.01
CA ILE A 109 -2.18 -25.77 -12.27
C ILE A 109 -2.15 -24.80 -13.45
N TYR A 110 -3.02 -23.79 -13.46
CA TYR A 110 -3.02 -22.74 -14.48
C TYR A 110 -1.73 -21.91 -14.42
N ASP A 111 -1.30 -21.47 -13.26
CA ASP A 111 -0.09 -20.64 -13.09
C ASP A 111 1.16 -21.40 -13.58
N GLU A 112 1.31 -22.67 -13.20
CA GLU A 112 2.51 -23.45 -13.52
C GLU A 112 2.53 -24.03 -14.95
N LEU A 113 1.36 -24.28 -15.56
CA LEU A 113 1.28 -25.02 -16.83
C LEU A 113 0.42 -24.33 -17.89
N GLY A 114 -0.54 -23.52 -17.49
CA GLY A 114 -1.53 -22.88 -18.36
C GLY A 114 -1.05 -21.57 -18.94
N GLU A 115 -0.57 -20.65 -18.10
CA GLU A 115 -0.25 -19.26 -18.50
C GLU A 115 0.73 -19.22 -19.68
N ASP A 116 1.83 -19.96 -19.61
CA ASP A 116 2.89 -20.04 -20.62
C ASP A 116 2.41 -20.51 -22.02
N THR A 117 1.25 -21.17 -22.10
CA THR A 117 0.68 -21.65 -23.37
C THR A 117 0.01 -20.54 -24.18
N ILE A 118 -0.31 -19.41 -23.55
CA ILE A 118 -1.05 -18.31 -24.16
C ILE A 118 -0.09 -17.44 -24.97
N VAL A 119 -0.26 -17.43 -26.30
CA VAL A 119 0.57 -16.59 -27.19
C VAL A 119 -0.08 -15.24 -27.48
N ASN A 120 -1.28 -15.25 -28.05
CA ASN A 120 -1.99 -14.03 -28.40
C ASN A 120 -2.77 -13.45 -27.21
N PRO A 121 -3.09 -12.15 -27.23
CA PRO A 121 -3.84 -11.52 -26.15
C PRO A 121 -5.12 -12.27 -25.83
N THR A 122 -5.27 -12.65 -24.56
CA THR A 122 -6.38 -13.44 -24.07
C THR A 122 -6.80 -12.90 -22.71
N PHE A 123 -8.09 -12.62 -22.54
CA PHE A 123 -8.66 -12.34 -21.22
C PHE A 123 -8.98 -13.66 -20.53
N VAL A 124 -8.11 -14.11 -19.64
CA VAL A 124 -8.38 -15.27 -18.79
C VAL A 124 -9.39 -14.84 -17.75
N CYS A 125 -10.51 -15.54 -17.62
CA CYS A 125 -11.62 -15.15 -16.74
C CYS A 125 -12.07 -16.30 -15.84
N ASP A 126 -13.09 -16.03 -15.02
CA ASP A 126 -13.73 -16.99 -14.13
C ASP A 126 -12.76 -17.56 -13.09
N TYR A 127 -12.02 -16.66 -12.44
CA TYR A 127 -11.09 -17.03 -11.38
C TYR A 127 -11.83 -17.56 -10.15
N PRO A 128 -11.33 -18.62 -9.50
CA PRO A 128 -11.86 -19.09 -8.23
C PRO A 128 -11.80 -18.02 -7.13
N ILE A 129 -12.75 -18.09 -6.19
CA ILE A 129 -12.86 -17.15 -5.07
C ILE A 129 -11.64 -17.21 -4.14
N GLU A 130 -11.03 -18.38 -4.00
CA GLU A 130 -9.88 -18.61 -3.11
C GLU A 130 -8.63 -17.82 -3.52
N VAL A 131 -8.55 -17.37 -4.78
CA VAL A 131 -7.43 -16.54 -5.28
C VAL A 131 -7.86 -15.12 -5.62
N SER A 132 -9.09 -14.72 -5.25
CA SER A 132 -9.70 -13.47 -5.69
C SER A 132 -10.37 -12.71 -4.52
N PRO A 133 -9.60 -12.28 -3.51
CA PRO A 133 -10.15 -11.74 -2.26
C PRO A 133 -10.93 -10.44 -2.44
N LEU A 134 -10.65 -9.62 -3.46
CA LEU A 134 -11.33 -8.34 -3.67
C LEU A 134 -12.40 -8.37 -4.78
N ALA A 135 -12.52 -9.49 -5.50
CA ALA A 135 -13.44 -9.58 -6.63
C ALA A 135 -14.85 -9.96 -6.18
N LYS A 136 -15.87 -9.37 -6.82
CA LYS A 136 -17.27 -9.76 -6.61
C LYS A 136 -17.49 -11.22 -7.06
N ARG A 137 -18.29 -11.99 -6.31
CA ARG A 137 -18.71 -13.36 -6.69
C ARG A 137 -19.73 -13.33 -7.83
N PHE A 138 -19.73 -14.34 -8.68
CA PHE A 138 -20.86 -14.56 -9.59
C PHE A 138 -22.12 -14.93 -8.80
N GLU A 139 -23.28 -14.42 -9.23
CA GLU A 139 -24.55 -14.75 -8.59
C GLU A 139 -24.95 -16.22 -8.79
N ASP A 140 -24.63 -16.80 -9.95
CA ASP A 140 -25.03 -18.16 -10.33
C ASP A 140 -24.08 -19.25 -9.80
N ASP A 141 -22.79 -18.96 -9.66
CA ASP A 141 -21.80 -19.85 -9.02
C ASP A 141 -20.84 -19.04 -8.13
N PRO A 142 -21.10 -18.95 -6.81
CA PRO A 142 -20.31 -18.09 -5.91
C PRO A 142 -18.89 -18.60 -5.65
N ARG A 143 -18.50 -19.76 -6.19
CA ARG A 143 -17.11 -20.26 -6.17
C ARG A 143 -16.22 -19.53 -7.17
N LEU A 144 -16.82 -18.83 -8.14
CA LEU A 144 -16.14 -18.07 -9.17
C LEU A 144 -16.36 -16.58 -8.97
N THR A 145 -15.49 -15.77 -9.56
CA THR A 145 -15.50 -14.32 -9.37
C THR A 145 -15.50 -13.55 -10.68
N HIS A 146 -16.10 -12.36 -10.64
CA HIS A 146 -16.00 -11.35 -11.69
C HIS A 146 -14.59 -10.76 -11.71
N ARG A 147 -13.63 -11.54 -12.20
CA ARG A 147 -12.23 -11.16 -12.40
C ARG A 147 -11.74 -11.66 -13.76
N PHE A 148 -10.87 -10.89 -14.38
CA PHE A 148 -10.04 -11.38 -15.47
C PHE A 148 -8.60 -10.91 -15.32
N GLU A 149 -7.68 -11.66 -15.92
CA GLU A 149 -6.34 -11.19 -16.24
C GLU A 149 -6.15 -11.17 -17.76
N LEU A 150 -5.43 -10.16 -18.25
CA LEU A 150 -5.01 -10.10 -19.64
C LEU A 150 -3.65 -10.76 -19.76
N VAL A 151 -3.56 -11.87 -20.48
CA VAL A 151 -2.31 -12.57 -20.73
C VAL A 151 -1.89 -12.43 -22.19
N ILE A 152 -0.62 -12.10 -22.42
CA ILE A 152 -0.01 -12.01 -23.75
C ILE A 152 1.36 -12.69 -23.70
N ALA A 153 1.65 -13.56 -24.65
CA ALA A 153 2.94 -14.26 -24.75
C ALA A 153 3.39 -15.06 -23.50
N GLY A 154 2.45 -15.43 -22.63
CA GLY A 154 2.70 -16.18 -21.39
C GLY A 154 2.96 -15.29 -20.18
N HIS A 155 2.56 -14.02 -20.22
CA HIS A 155 2.69 -13.11 -19.10
C HIS A 155 1.42 -12.30 -18.88
N GLU A 156 1.09 -12.04 -17.63
CA GLU A 156 0.04 -11.11 -17.22
C GLU A 156 0.40 -9.65 -17.55
N TYR A 157 -0.52 -8.89 -18.14
CA TYR A 157 -0.39 -7.45 -18.47
C TYR A 157 -1.40 -6.59 -17.74
N ALA A 158 -2.52 -7.17 -17.32
CA ALA A 158 -3.53 -6.47 -16.56
C ALA A 158 -4.31 -7.44 -15.68
N ASN A 159 -4.78 -6.94 -14.54
CA ASN A 159 -5.70 -7.61 -13.64
C ASN A 159 -6.88 -6.68 -13.40
N ALA A 160 -8.10 -7.20 -13.53
CA ALA A 160 -9.31 -6.42 -13.43
C ALA A 160 -10.43 -7.20 -12.76
N PHE A 161 -11.28 -6.50 -12.02
CA PHE A 161 -12.46 -7.09 -11.42
C PHE A 161 -13.63 -6.11 -11.38
N SER A 162 -14.83 -6.66 -11.22
CA SER A 162 -15.96 -5.85 -10.76
C SER A 162 -15.75 -5.60 -9.27
N GLU A 163 -15.63 -4.32 -8.91
CA GLU A 163 -15.25 -3.88 -7.57
C GLU A 163 -16.25 -4.38 -6.52
N LEU A 164 -15.72 -4.86 -5.40
CA LEU A 164 -16.54 -5.19 -4.25
C LEU A 164 -16.96 -3.90 -3.55
N ASN A 165 -18.23 -3.53 -3.73
CA ASN A 165 -18.80 -2.32 -3.14
C ASN A 165 -19.74 -2.58 -1.95
N ASP A 166 -19.84 -3.84 -1.49
CA ASP A 166 -20.55 -4.19 -0.27
C ASP A 166 -19.60 -4.05 0.94
N PRO A 167 -19.81 -3.05 1.82
CA PRO A 167 -18.94 -2.84 2.98
C PRO A 167 -18.96 -4.01 3.96
N VAL A 168 -20.06 -4.78 4.03
CA VAL A 168 -20.18 -5.92 4.94
C VAL A 168 -19.33 -7.09 4.45
N ASP A 169 -19.45 -7.45 3.16
CA ASP A 169 -18.60 -8.49 2.55
C ASP A 169 -17.12 -8.07 2.60
N GLN A 170 -16.80 -6.81 2.28
CA GLN A 170 -15.42 -6.33 2.33
C GLN A 170 -14.80 -6.44 3.74
N ALA A 171 -15.55 -6.10 4.78
CA ALA A 171 -15.11 -6.23 6.17
C ALA A 171 -14.89 -7.70 6.57
N GLU A 172 -15.79 -8.60 6.17
CA GLU A 172 -15.63 -10.05 6.41
C GLU A 172 -14.37 -10.60 5.73
N ARG A 173 -14.06 -10.14 4.51
CA ARG A 173 -12.85 -10.56 3.79
C ARG A 173 -11.57 -10.02 4.39
N PHE A 174 -11.56 -8.77 4.86
CA PHE A 174 -10.41 -8.26 5.62
C PHE A 174 -10.20 -9.01 6.93
N ALA A 175 -11.27 -9.40 7.63
CA ALA A 175 -11.15 -10.22 8.84
C ALA A 175 -10.53 -11.60 8.53
N ALA A 176 -10.94 -12.26 7.43
CA ALA A 176 -10.34 -13.52 6.99
C ALA A 176 -8.85 -13.36 6.61
N GLN A 177 -8.48 -12.29 5.90
CA GLN A 177 -7.09 -11.97 5.58
C GLN A 177 -6.24 -11.75 6.85
N MET A 178 -6.80 -11.13 7.89
CA MET A 178 -6.12 -10.98 9.18
C MET A 178 -5.88 -12.33 9.88
N GLU A 179 -6.79 -13.30 9.73
CA GLU A 179 -6.59 -14.67 10.22
C GLU A 179 -5.49 -15.40 9.44
N GLU A 180 -5.46 -15.26 8.11
CA GLU A 180 -4.39 -15.80 7.25
C GLU A 180 -3.02 -15.21 7.61
N LYS A 181 -2.96 -13.89 7.84
CA LYS A 181 -1.76 -13.19 8.31
C LYS A 181 -1.28 -13.70 9.66
N ALA A 182 -2.20 -13.88 10.61
CA ALA A 182 -1.88 -14.50 11.90
C ALA A 182 -1.42 -15.96 11.76
N GLY A 183 -1.86 -16.66 10.71
CA GLY A 183 -1.43 -18.00 10.30
C GLY A 183 -0.04 -18.05 9.65
N GLY A 184 0.58 -16.89 9.39
CA GLY A 184 1.94 -16.79 8.84
C GLY A 184 2.02 -16.41 7.37
N ASP A 185 0.92 -15.96 6.76
CA ASP A 185 0.95 -15.36 5.42
C ASP A 185 1.43 -13.91 5.49
N GLU A 186 2.67 -13.66 5.02
CA GLU A 186 3.25 -12.32 5.01
C GLU A 186 2.66 -11.40 3.93
N GLU A 187 1.93 -11.95 2.94
CA GLU A 187 1.33 -11.22 1.82
C GLU A 187 -0.14 -10.86 2.06
N ALA A 188 -0.76 -11.42 3.10
CA ALA A 188 -2.14 -11.15 3.46
C ALA A 188 -2.38 -9.69 3.84
N MET A 189 -3.54 -9.17 3.42
CA MET A 189 -3.90 -7.76 3.57
C MET A 189 -4.20 -7.37 5.02
N GLU A 190 -3.93 -6.12 5.39
CA GLU A 190 -4.34 -5.55 6.67
C GLU A 190 -5.79 -5.05 6.62
N TYR A 191 -6.45 -5.03 7.77
CA TYR A 191 -7.78 -4.45 7.88
C TYR A 191 -7.72 -2.92 7.79
N ASP A 192 -8.37 -2.33 6.77
CA ASP A 192 -8.49 -0.88 6.61
C ASP A 192 -9.90 -0.38 6.97
N GLU A 193 -10.04 0.15 8.19
CA GLU A 193 -11.30 0.72 8.69
C GLU A 193 -11.75 1.95 7.90
N ASP A 194 -10.82 2.77 7.39
CA ASP A 194 -11.18 3.98 6.64
C ASP A 194 -11.75 3.62 5.27
N TYR A 195 -11.17 2.62 4.62
CA TYR A 195 -11.69 2.07 3.36
C TYR A 195 -13.08 1.47 3.54
N VAL A 196 -13.30 0.63 4.56
CA VAL A 196 -14.63 0.06 4.85
C VAL A 196 -15.64 1.18 5.12
N ARG A 197 -15.27 2.18 5.94
CA ARG A 197 -16.12 3.34 6.21
C ARG A 197 -16.45 4.13 4.93
N ALA A 198 -15.50 4.27 4.00
CA ALA A 198 -15.75 4.92 2.72
C ALA A 198 -16.79 4.14 1.89
N LEU A 199 -16.74 2.80 1.90
CA LEU A 199 -17.75 1.96 1.25
C LEU A 199 -19.13 2.08 1.91
N GLU A 200 -19.20 2.27 3.24
CA GLU A 200 -20.47 2.50 3.97
C GLU A 200 -21.18 3.80 3.56
N TYR A 201 -20.45 4.83 3.12
CA TYR A 201 -21.07 6.02 2.51
C TYR A 201 -21.71 5.74 1.15
N GLY A 202 -21.28 4.66 0.48
CA GLY A 202 -21.86 4.15 -0.76
C GLY A 202 -20.93 4.34 -1.96
N MET A 203 -20.30 3.25 -2.40
CA MET A 203 -19.62 3.17 -3.69
C MET A 203 -20.58 2.64 -4.77
N PRO A 204 -20.77 3.33 -5.91
CA PRO A 204 -21.56 2.79 -7.01
C PRO A 204 -20.91 1.52 -7.58
N PRO A 205 -21.67 0.65 -8.29
CA PRO A 205 -21.06 -0.44 -9.04
C PRO A 205 -19.95 0.10 -9.95
N ALA A 206 -18.77 -0.52 -9.92
CA ALA A 206 -17.60 -0.05 -10.66
C ALA A 206 -16.80 -1.23 -11.20
N GLY A 207 -16.08 -0.98 -12.29
CA GLY A 207 -14.99 -1.85 -12.73
C GLY A 207 -13.66 -1.17 -12.42
N GLY A 208 -12.71 -1.92 -11.90
CA GLY A 208 -11.34 -1.48 -11.74
C GLY A 208 -10.38 -2.38 -12.50
N ILE A 209 -9.24 -1.80 -12.88
CA ILE A 209 -8.17 -2.48 -13.60
C ILE A 209 -6.82 -1.88 -13.24
N GLY A 210 -5.83 -2.74 -13.01
CA GLY A 210 -4.41 -2.40 -13.03
C GLY A 210 -3.78 -2.88 -14.33
N ILE A 211 -2.91 -2.07 -14.94
CA ILE A 211 -2.11 -2.43 -16.11
C ILE A 211 -0.63 -2.23 -15.79
N GLY A 212 0.17 -3.28 -15.96
CA GLY A 212 1.61 -3.23 -15.79
C GLY A 212 2.27 -2.49 -16.95
N ILE A 213 2.61 -1.21 -16.77
CA ILE A 213 3.11 -0.36 -17.85
C ILE A 213 4.48 -0.83 -18.33
N ASP A 214 5.38 -1.24 -17.43
CA ASP A 214 6.71 -1.71 -17.84
C ASP A 214 6.62 -2.95 -18.75
N ARG A 215 5.72 -3.90 -18.43
CA ARG A 215 5.47 -5.08 -19.27
C ARG A 215 4.87 -4.67 -20.63
N VAL A 216 3.93 -3.73 -20.66
CA VAL A 216 3.39 -3.19 -21.93
C VAL A 216 4.51 -2.59 -22.78
N VAL A 217 5.43 -1.81 -22.17
CA VAL A 217 6.58 -1.27 -22.90
C VAL A 217 7.45 -2.41 -23.42
N MET A 218 7.79 -3.41 -22.58
CA MET A 218 8.58 -4.58 -23.00
C MET A 218 8.00 -5.25 -24.24
N LEU A 219 6.69 -5.52 -24.24
CA LEU A 219 5.97 -6.12 -25.37
C LEU A 219 6.11 -5.29 -26.64
N LEU A 220 5.83 -3.99 -26.55
CA LEU A 220 5.79 -3.10 -27.70
C LEU A 220 7.19 -2.75 -28.25
N THR A 221 8.25 -2.95 -27.45
CA THR A 221 9.65 -2.68 -27.83
C THR A 221 10.51 -3.94 -27.99
N ASP A 222 9.89 -5.13 -28.02
CA ASP A 222 10.59 -6.42 -28.09
C ASP A 222 11.75 -6.55 -27.08
N SER A 223 11.50 -6.15 -25.84
CA SER A 223 12.52 -6.16 -24.78
C SER A 223 12.36 -7.38 -23.89
N ALA A 224 13.38 -8.23 -23.86
CA ALA A 224 13.39 -9.51 -23.15
C ALA A 224 13.37 -9.38 -21.61
N SER A 225 13.75 -8.21 -21.10
CA SER A 225 13.98 -7.96 -19.68
C SER A 225 13.41 -6.60 -19.30
N ILE A 226 12.76 -6.53 -18.14
CA ILE A 226 12.26 -5.27 -17.56
C ILE A 226 13.38 -4.24 -17.36
N ARG A 227 14.62 -4.70 -17.21
CA ARG A 227 15.80 -3.82 -17.09
C ARG A 227 16.11 -3.03 -18.36
N ASP A 228 15.63 -3.48 -19.51
CA ASP A 228 15.89 -2.82 -20.80
C ASP A 228 14.89 -1.66 -21.03
N VAL A 229 13.79 -1.62 -20.28
CA VAL A 229 12.77 -0.57 -20.35
C VAL A 229 12.81 0.39 -19.15
N LEU A 230 13.60 0.07 -18.12
CA LEU A 230 13.85 0.94 -16.97
C LEU A 230 15.19 1.66 -17.12
N LEU A 231 15.21 2.99 -17.00
CA LEU A 231 16.46 3.77 -17.07
C LEU A 231 17.43 3.44 -15.94
N PHE A 232 16.89 3.16 -14.75
CA PHE A 232 17.66 2.85 -13.54
C PHE A 232 17.05 1.62 -12.83
N PRO A 233 17.24 0.40 -13.36
CA PRO A 233 16.72 -0.81 -12.74
C PRO A 233 17.43 -1.07 -11.41
N HIS A 234 16.78 -1.80 -10.51
CA HIS A 234 17.40 -2.16 -9.25
C HIS A 234 18.56 -3.12 -9.50
N MET A 235 19.76 -2.74 -9.03
CA MET A 235 20.98 -3.51 -9.23
C MET A 235 21.47 -4.12 -7.92
N LYS A 236 22.00 -5.34 -7.99
CA LYS A 236 22.73 -5.91 -6.86
C LYS A 236 23.97 -5.05 -6.59
N PRO A 237 24.32 -4.81 -5.31
CA PRO A 237 25.48 -4.00 -4.97
C PRO A 237 26.76 -4.71 -5.42
N GLU A 238 27.71 -3.96 -5.98
CA GLU A 238 29.04 -4.51 -6.25
C GLU A 238 29.73 -4.90 -4.94
N LYS A 239 30.58 -5.94 -4.98
CA LYS A 239 31.28 -6.43 -3.79
C LYS A 239 32.09 -5.29 -3.13
N GLY A 240 31.72 -4.94 -1.90
CA GLY A 240 32.39 -3.90 -1.11
C GLY A 240 31.75 -2.50 -1.25
N SER A 241 30.79 -2.32 -2.16
CA SER A 241 29.95 -1.13 -2.23
C SER A 241 28.78 -1.28 -1.25
N LYS A 242 28.62 -0.34 -0.32
CA LYS A 242 27.34 -0.19 0.39
C LYS A 242 26.34 0.27 -0.65
N SER A 243 25.30 -0.51 -0.87
CA SER A 243 24.33 -0.23 -1.91
C SER A 243 23.73 1.16 -1.73
N GLY A 244 23.62 1.89 -2.83
CA GLY A 244 22.70 3.02 -2.91
C GLY A 244 21.29 2.58 -2.55
N ALA A 245 20.93 1.29 -2.70
CA ALA A 245 19.65 0.74 -2.29
C ALA A 245 19.40 0.78 -0.76
N ALA A 246 20.43 0.72 0.10
CA ALA A 246 20.23 0.91 1.54
C ALA A 246 20.01 2.40 1.87
N ALA A 247 20.71 3.28 1.15
CA ALA A 247 20.50 4.73 1.26
C ALA A 247 19.20 5.20 0.56
N ALA A 248 18.75 4.52 -0.49
CA ALA A 248 17.52 4.76 -1.22
C ALA A 248 16.34 4.14 -0.49
N LYS A 249 16.49 2.97 0.14
CA LYS A 249 15.52 2.45 1.10
C LYS A 249 15.40 3.39 2.30
N ALA A 250 16.52 3.85 2.87
CA ALA A 250 16.49 4.86 3.92
C ALA A 250 15.92 6.22 3.44
N ALA A 251 16.11 6.59 2.17
CA ALA A 251 15.56 7.81 1.57
C ALA A 251 14.11 7.67 1.08
N GLN A 252 13.65 6.45 0.80
CA GLN A 252 12.26 6.09 0.49
C GLN A 252 11.47 5.95 1.79
N GLU A 253 12.08 5.40 2.85
CA GLU A 253 11.58 5.45 4.23
C GLU A 253 11.57 6.89 4.76
N ALA A 254 12.52 7.75 4.35
CA ALA A 254 12.56 9.17 4.74
C ALA A 254 11.85 10.13 3.76
N GLY A 255 11.44 9.66 2.57
CA GLY A 255 10.94 10.46 1.45
C GLY A 255 9.61 9.98 0.87
N ALA A 256 9.10 8.83 1.30
CA ALA A 256 7.67 8.57 1.37
C ALA A 256 7.10 9.56 2.38
N GLY A 257 6.74 10.76 1.90
CA GLY A 257 5.72 11.55 2.54
C GLY A 257 4.53 10.62 2.72
N ALA A 258 4.33 10.20 3.97
CA ALA A 258 3.30 9.31 4.47
C ALA A 258 2.47 8.63 3.35
N ALA A 259 2.83 7.39 2.99
CA ALA A 259 1.75 6.39 2.99
C ALA A 259 1.02 6.66 4.29
N TYR A 260 -0.29 6.95 4.24
CA TYR A 260 -1.10 7.20 5.42
C TYR A 260 -0.67 6.14 6.44
N ALA A 261 0.17 6.56 7.40
CA ALA A 261 0.41 5.72 8.54
C ALA A 261 -1.01 5.62 9.05
N PRO A 262 -1.64 4.41 9.07
CA PRO A 262 -2.93 4.28 9.70
C PRO A 262 -2.74 5.03 10.98
N ASN A 263 -3.58 6.06 11.17
CA ASN A 263 -3.53 6.85 12.37
C ASN A 263 -3.41 5.80 13.47
N LYS A 264 -2.24 5.67 14.09
CA LYS A 264 -2.12 5.17 15.45
C LYS A 264 -2.64 6.28 16.34
N VAL A 265 -3.78 6.85 15.97
CA VAL A 265 -4.78 7.27 16.92
C VAL A 265 -5.29 5.90 17.37
N PRO A 266 -4.81 5.35 18.51
CA PRO A 266 -5.63 4.37 19.20
C PRO A 266 -7.04 4.96 19.19
N THR A 267 -8.03 4.21 18.73
CA THR A 267 -9.42 4.67 18.70
C THR A 267 -9.75 5.13 20.12
N ILE A 268 -9.57 6.43 20.39
CA ILE A 268 -9.62 6.93 21.76
C ILE A 268 -11.07 6.76 22.13
N ASP A 269 -11.33 5.85 23.04
CA ASP A 269 -12.65 5.72 23.61
C ASP A 269 -12.87 6.95 24.49
N TYR A 270 -13.45 7.99 23.89
CA TYR A 270 -13.72 9.27 24.57
C TYR A 270 -14.58 9.11 25.83
N SER A 271 -15.25 7.96 26.01
CA SER A 271 -15.96 7.65 27.25
C SER A 271 -15.04 7.26 28.42
N LYS A 272 -13.79 6.90 28.13
CA LYS A 272 -12.76 6.44 29.10
C LYS A 272 -11.68 7.48 29.39
N VAL A 273 -11.77 8.67 28.78
CA VAL A 273 -10.85 9.78 29.01
C VAL A 273 -11.28 10.55 30.25
N ALA A 274 -10.38 10.69 31.22
CA ALA A 274 -10.59 11.57 32.36
C ALA A 274 -10.19 13.01 31.98
N ILE A 275 -11.15 13.94 32.04
CA ILE A 275 -10.89 15.37 31.80
C ILE A 275 -10.43 16.01 33.10
N GLU A 276 -9.22 16.56 33.11
CA GLU A 276 -8.71 17.32 34.24
C GLU A 276 -9.60 18.56 34.51
N PRO A 277 -9.76 18.97 35.78
CA PRO A 277 -10.47 20.20 36.11
C PRO A 277 -9.86 21.39 35.37
N LEU A 278 -10.71 22.21 34.76
CA LEU A 278 -10.29 23.47 34.17
C LEU A 278 -9.65 24.36 35.24
N PHE A 279 -8.64 25.15 34.85
CA PHE A 279 -8.04 26.13 35.73
C PHE A 279 -9.12 27.07 36.29
N ALA A 280 -9.10 27.26 37.61
CA ALA A 280 -10.02 28.18 38.30
C ALA A 280 -9.59 29.66 38.15
N ASP A 281 -8.30 29.89 37.91
CA ASP A 281 -7.73 31.22 37.73
C ASP A 281 -7.86 31.65 36.26
N GLU A 282 -8.44 32.83 36.03
CA GLU A 282 -8.49 33.43 34.69
C GLU A 282 -7.14 34.03 34.31
N VAL A 283 -6.74 33.88 33.04
CA VAL A 283 -5.57 34.56 32.47
C VAL A 283 -6.05 35.73 31.64
N ASP A 284 -5.56 36.94 31.94
CA ASP A 284 -5.89 38.11 31.15
C ASP A 284 -5.23 38.10 29.75
N PHE A 285 -5.86 38.78 28.80
CA PHE A 285 -5.39 38.84 27.41
C PHE A 285 -3.97 39.41 27.28
N ASP A 286 -3.63 40.41 28.10
CA ASP A 286 -2.31 41.05 28.07
C ASP A 286 -1.19 40.09 28.53
N THR A 287 -1.52 39.12 29.38
CA THR A 287 -0.60 38.09 29.86
C THR A 287 -0.48 36.96 28.85
N PHE A 288 -1.60 36.50 28.29
CA PHE A 288 -1.59 35.46 27.26
C PHE A 288 -0.87 35.92 25.98
N SER A 289 -1.20 37.11 25.48
CA SER A 289 -0.65 37.68 24.23
C SER A 289 0.85 37.96 24.26
N LYS A 290 1.48 37.95 25.45
CA LYS A 290 2.93 38.03 25.61
C LYS A 290 3.64 36.72 25.27
N SER A 291 2.96 35.58 25.26
CA SER A 291 3.55 34.30 24.87
C SER A 291 3.63 34.21 23.35
N ASP A 292 4.82 33.97 22.82
CA ASP A 292 5.03 33.87 21.37
C ASP A 292 4.97 32.39 20.93
N PHE A 293 3.79 31.98 20.45
CA PHE A 293 3.56 30.65 19.91
C PHE A 293 3.85 30.62 18.41
N ARG A 294 4.71 29.69 17.99
CA ARG A 294 5.13 29.52 16.59
C ARG A 294 4.98 28.09 16.13
N ALA A 295 4.64 27.94 14.85
CA ALA A 295 4.93 26.72 14.12
C ALA A 295 6.45 26.61 13.93
N VAL A 296 7.03 25.48 14.32
CA VAL A 296 8.48 25.22 14.24
C VAL A 296 8.73 23.93 13.49
N LYS A 297 9.63 23.95 12.49
CA LYS A 297 9.99 22.76 11.71
C LYS A 297 11.12 22.01 12.41
N VAL A 298 10.97 20.71 12.61
CA VAL A 298 12.03 19.88 13.18
C VAL A 298 13.07 19.57 12.12
N LYS A 299 14.25 20.20 12.24
CA LYS A 299 15.41 19.95 11.38
C LYS A 299 16.17 18.70 11.80
N ASP A 300 16.32 18.52 13.11
CA ASP A 300 17.03 17.39 13.71
C ASP A 300 16.47 17.10 15.12
N CYS A 301 16.54 15.85 15.55
CA CYS A 301 16.11 15.41 16.87
C CYS A 301 16.97 14.22 17.31
N PHE A 302 17.37 14.17 18.57
CA PHE A 302 18.07 13.02 19.13
C PHE A 302 17.84 12.87 20.64
N ALA A 303 17.97 11.63 21.12
CA ALA A 303 17.92 11.32 22.55
C ALA A 303 19.12 11.93 23.29
N VAL A 304 18.86 12.65 24.38
CA VAL A 304 19.92 13.30 25.16
C VAL A 304 20.74 12.23 25.90
N PRO A 305 22.07 12.12 25.66
CA PRO A 305 22.90 11.14 26.33
C PRO A 305 22.79 11.25 27.85
N LYS A 306 22.61 10.11 28.53
CA LYS A 306 22.40 9.99 29.99
C LYS A 306 21.03 10.45 30.51
N SER A 307 20.09 10.82 29.64
CA SER A 307 18.69 11.01 30.01
C SER A 307 17.83 9.93 29.36
N LYS A 308 16.92 9.33 30.14
CA LYS A 308 15.89 8.43 29.59
C LYS A 308 14.62 9.18 29.15
N LYS A 309 14.50 10.46 29.48
CA LYS A 309 13.26 11.23 29.31
C LYS A 309 13.36 12.36 28.29
N LEU A 310 14.56 12.75 27.89
CA LEU A 310 14.78 13.98 27.13
C LEU A 310 15.15 13.72 25.68
N LEU A 311 14.43 14.38 24.78
CA LEU A 311 14.83 14.61 23.40
C LEU A 311 15.37 16.04 23.26
N GLN A 312 16.39 16.21 22.44
CA GLN A 312 16.92 17.51 22.03
C GLN A 312 16.56 17.77 20.58
N PHE A 313 15.93 18.91 20.33
CA PHE A 313 15.47 19.34 19.02
C PHE A 313 16.38 20.45 18.48
N THR A 314 16.63 20.40 17.19
CA THR A 314 17.09 21.53 16.37
C THR A 314 15.91 21.95 15.49
N LEU A 315 15.45 23.19 15.67
CA LEU A 315 14.18 23.67 15.12
C LEU A 315 14.39 24.89 14.23
N ASP A 316 13.63 24.97 13.14
CA ASP A 316 13.42 26.19 12.36
C ASP A 316 12.19 26.92 12.88
N ASP A 317 12.36 28.12 13.41
CA ASP A 317 11.27 28.99 13.86
C ASP A 317 11.06 30.19 12.92
N GLY A 318 11.61 30.14 11.70
CA GLY A 318 11.50 31.19 10.70
C GLY A 318 12.41 32.41 10.93
N THR A 319 13.22 32.43 12.00
CA THR A 319 14.17 33.53 12.26
C THR A 319 15.45 33.43 11.42
N GLY A 320 15.71 32.28 10.81
CA GLY A 320 16.94 31.99 10.06
C GLY A 320 18.09 31.46 10.93
N GLU A 321 17.91 31.39 12.25
CA GLU A 321 18.82 30.72 13.18
C GLU A 321 18.20 29.42 13.70
N ASP A 322 19.04 28.42 13.99
CA ASP A 322 18.57 27.16 14.56
C ASP A 322 18.26 27.33 16.05
N ARG A 323 17.05 26.95 16.44
CA ARG A 323 16.62 26.96 17.84
C ARG A 323 16.78 25.59 18.48
N THR A 324 17.39 25.55 19.66
CA THR A 324 17.48 24.34 20.48
C THR A 324 16.40 24.31 21.55
N ILE A 325 15.60 23.24 21.59
CA ILE A 325 14.64 22.97 22.68
C ILE A 325 14.88 21.55 23.20
N LEU A 326 14.86 21.35 24.52
CA LEU A 326 14.84 20.03 25.14
C LEU A 326 13.44 19.75 25.67
N SER A 327 12.87 18.59 25.31
CA SER A 327 11.52 18.19 25.72
C SER A 327 11.52 16.82 26.40
N GLY A 328 10.65 16.67 27.40
CA GLY A 328 10.52 15.49 28.28
C GLY A 328 9.74 14.32 27.70
N ILE A 329 9.69 14.19 26.37
CA ILE A 329 8.72 13.34 25.66
C ILE A 329 9.30 12.03 25.12
N HIS A 330 10.54 11.69 25.49
CA HIS A 330 11.22 10.49 24.98
C HIS A 330 10.55 9.17 25.39
N ALA A 331 9.68 9.18 26.40
CA ALA A 331 8.88 8.00 26.75
C ALA A 331 7.73 7.73 25.76
N TYR A 332 7.42 8.70 24.89
CA TYR A 332 6.25 8.68 24.02
C TYR A 332 6.60 8.75 22.52
N TYR A 333 7.78 9.26 22.17
CA TYR A 333 8.23 9.44 20.79
C TYR A 333 9.70 9.08 20.65
N GLU A 334 10.04 8.44 19.53
CA GLU A 334 11.42 8.29 19.08
C GLU A 334 11.81 9.50 18.21
N PRO A 335 13.11 9.84 18.10
CA PRO A 335 13.55 11.00 17.31
C PRO A 335 13.07 10.97 15.85
N GLU A 336 13.07 9.78 15.23
CA GLU A 336 12.71 9.56 13.83
C GLU A 336 11.24 9.90 13.55
N ASP A 337 10.36 9.77 14.54
CA ASP A 337 8.93 10.12 14.42
C ASP A 337 8.70 11.63 14.26
N LEU A 338 9.66 12.44 14.72
CA LEU A 338 9.54 13.89 14.87
C LEU A 338 10.34 14.67 13.84
N ILE A 339 11.42 14.11 13.28
CA ILE A 339 12.23 14.78 12.26
C ILE A 339 11.37 15.08 11.03
N GLY A 340 11.47 16.31 10.53
CA GLY A 340 10.67 16.76 9.38
C GLY A 340 9.22 17.09 9.71
N ARG A 341 8.74 16.95 10.95
CA ARG A 341 7.40 17.40 11.36
C ARG A 341 7.37 18.89 11.68
N THR A 342 6.17 19.46 11.65
CA THR A 342 5.92 20.85 12.06
C THR A 342 5.20 20.83 13.41
N LEU A 343 5.82 21.38 14.45
CA LEU A 343 5.32 21.36 15.83
C LEU A 343 4.89 22.76 16.28
N VAL A 344 4.15 22.83 17.39
CA VAL A 344 3.88 24.09 18.08
C VAL A 344 4.86 24.29 19.23
N ALA A 345 5.48 25.47 19.30
CA ALA A 345 6.37 25.83 20.41
C ALA A 345 6.16 27.26 20.90
N ILE A 346 6.40 27.48 22.20
CA ILE A 346 6.62 28.83 22.75
C ILE A 346 8.09 29.19 22.55
N THR A 347 8.37 30.25 21.81
CA THR A 347 9.73 30.60 21.38
C THR A 347 10.37 31.72 22.20
N ASN A 348 9.60 32.42 23.03
CA ASN A 348 10.07 33.56 23.80
C ASN A 348 10.22 33.31 25.31
N LEU A 349 10.33 32.03 25.71
CA LEU A 349 10.70 31.68 27.09
C LEU A 349 12.19 31.94 27.35
N PRO A 350 12.56 32.41 28.55
CA PRO A 350 13.97 32.54 28.92
C PRO A 350 14.67 31.17 28.88
N PRO A 351 15.92 31.09 28.35
CA PRO A 351 16.62 29.81 28.24
C PRO A 351 16.77 29.10 29.59
N ARG A 352 16.34 27.84 29.66
CA ARG A 352 16.49 26.99 30.84
C ARG A 352 17.58 25.95 30.59
N LYS A 353 18.62 25.93 31.42
CA LYS A 353 19.66 24.88 31.34
C LYS A 353 19.09 23.54 31.75
N MET A 354 19.13 22.57 30.85
CA MET A 354 18.72 21.19 31.07
C MET A 354 19.88 20.29 30.63
N MET A 355 20.42 19.48 31.54
CA MET A 355 21.57 18.60 31.25
C MET A 355 22.79 19.31 30.63
N GLY A 356 22.98 20.60 30.93
CA GLY A 356 24.09 21.41 30.40
C GLY A 356 23.81 22.11 29.07
N VAL A 357 22.67 21.82 28.42
CA VAL A 357 22.24 22.47 27.17
C VAL A 357 21.17 23.53 27.47
N PRO A 358 21.26 24.74 26.90
CA PRO A 358 20.21 25.74 27.03
C PRO A 358 18.99 25.33 26.18
N SER A 359 17.85 25.07 26.83
CA SER A 359 16.55 24.90 26.16
C SER A 359 15.92 26.27 25.98
N CYS A 360 15.80 26.71 24.72
CA CYS A 360 15.35 28.05 24.33
C CYS A 360 13.89 28.05 23.88
N GLY A 361 13.00 27.45 24.67
CA GLY A 361 11.57 27.37 24.37
C GLY A 361 10.91 26.16 25.00
N MET A 362 9.67 25.91 24.61
CA MET A 362 8.88 24.77 25.06
C MET A 362 8.02 24.24 23.91
N ILE A 363 8.11 22.93 23.63
CA ILE A 363 7.18 22.23 22.73
C ILE A 363 5.84 22.08 23.44
N ILE A 364 4.73 22.29 22.72
CA ILE A 364 3.39 22.13 23.26
C ILE A 364 2.90 20.69 23.03
N SER A 365 2.33 20.09 24.07
CA SER A 365 1.78 18.75 24.06
C SER A 365 0.47 18.73 24.84
N ALA A 366 -0.47 17.88 24.42
CA ALA A 366 -1.71 17.58 25.12
C ALA A 366 -1.52 16.29 25.92
N VAL A 367 -1.94 16.28 27.18
CA VAL A 367 -1.92 15.09 28.04
C VAL A 367 -3.34 14.72 28.43
N HIS A 368 -3.61 13.44 28.57
CA HIS A 368 -4.86 12.94 29.15
C HIS A 368 -4.63 11.61 29.85
N GLU A 369 -5.50 11.27 30.78
CA GLU A 369 -5.54 9.96 31.42
C GLU A 369 -6.58 9.07 30.72
N GLU A 370 -6.19 7.83 30.40
CA GLU A 370 -7.04 6.82 29.76
C GLU A 370 -7.18 5.62 30.70
N THR A 371 -8.41 5.14 30.90
CA THR A 371 -8.66 3.91 31.70
C THR A 371 -8.66 2.69 30.79
N LEU A 372 -7.71 1.78 31.00
CA LEU A 372 -7.56 0.52 30.26
C LEU A 372 -8.60 -0.52 30.69
N GLU A 373 -8.75 -1.59 29.90
CA GLU A 373 -9.73 -2.66 30.13
C GLU A 373 -9.54 -3.40 31.46
N ASP A 374 -8.32 -3.42 31.99
CA ASP A 374 -7.99 -4.00 33.29
C ASP A 374 -8.30 -3.07 34.48
N GLY A 375 -8.86 -1.89 34.21
CA GLY A 375 -9.22 -0.88 35.20
C GLY A 375 -8.04 -0.01 35.68
N THR A 376 -6.87 -0.14 35.07
CA THR A 376 -5.72 0.75 35.36
C THR A 376 -5.81 2.04 34.55
N THR A 377 -5.25 3.12 35.10
CA THR A 377 -5.20 4.43 34.43
C THR A 377 -3.79 4.70 33.91
N GLU A 378 -3.66 5.07 32.64
CA GLU A 378 -2.39 5.40 31.99
C GLU A 378 -2.40 6.85 31.48
N GLU A 379 -1.31 7.60 31.70
CA GLU A 379 -1.11 8.93 31.11
C GLU A 379 -0.68 8.79 29.65
N ARG A 380 -1.41 9.44 28.74
CA ARG A 380 -1.09 9.56 27.32
C ARG A 380 -0.64 10.99 27.03
N LEU A 381 0.40 11.13 26.19
CA LEU A 381 0.90 12.43 25.73
C LEU A 381 0.88 12.49 24.20
N ASN A 382 0.37 13.59 23.67
CA ASN A 382 0.31 13.88 22.25
C ASN A 382 1.00 15.21 21.96
N VAL A 383 2.07 15.21 21.17
CA VAL A 383 2.70 16.47 20.73
C VAL A 383 1.78 17.15 19.72
N LEU A 384 1.57 18.47 19.85
CA LEU A 384 0.78 19.22 18.89
C LEU A 384 1.57 19.39 17.59
N MET A 385 1.24 18.56 16.60
CA MET A 385 1.74 18.64 15.24
C MET A 385 0.71 19.36 14.37
N VAL A 386 1.19 20.25 13.51
CA VAL A 386 0.35 21.01 12.57
C VAL A 386 0.68 20.63 11.13
N ASP A 387 -0.22 20.98 10.22
CA ASP A 387 -0.10 20.70 8.80
C ASP A 387 1.22 21.28 8.22
N ASP A 388 1.86 20.52 7.34
CA ASP A 388 3.15 20.89 6.74
C ASP A 388 3.06 22.07 5.76
N ALA A 389 1.85 22.45 5.32
CA ALA A 389 1.62 23.69 4.58
C ALA A 389 1.80 24.94 5.45
N ILE A 390 1.82 24.82 6.78
CA ILE A 390 2.09 25.95 7.68
C ILE A 390 3.61 26.21 7.72
N PRO A 391 4.07 27.39 7.27
CA PRO A 391 5.50 27.67 7.21
C PRO A 391 6.12 27.83 8.61
N ALA A 392 7.39 27.47 8.74
CA ALA A 392 8.18 27.74 9.94
C ALA A 392 8.11 29.23 10.30
N GLY A 393 7.88 29.52 11.59
CA GLY A 393 7.73 30.87 12.12
C GLY A 393 6.33 31.47 11.99
N ALA A 394 5.36 30.75 11.41
CA ALA A 394 3.96 31.17 11.45
C ALA A 394 3.50 31.40 12.90
N LYS A 395 2.90 32.56 13.15
CA LYS A 395 2.40 32.95 14.46
C LYS A 395 1.04 32.31 14.74
N LEU A 396 0.87 31.76 15.93
CA LEU A 396 -0.42 31.26 16.43
C LEU A 396 -1.07 32.36 17.28
N TYR A 397 -2.36 32.61 17.03
CA TYR A 397 -3.15 33.67 17.69
C TYR A 397 -4.08 33.10 18.74
#